data_AF-A0A542B7Q1-F1
#
_entry.id   AF-A0A542B7Q1-F1
#
_cell.length_a   1.000
_cell.length_b   1.000
_cell.length_c   1.000
_cell.angle_alpha   90.00
_cell.angle_beta   90.00
_cell.angle_gamma   90.00
#
_symmetry.space_group_name_H-M   'P 1'
#
loop_
_entity.id
_entity.type
_entity.pdbx_description
1 polymer ?
#
loop_
_entity_poly.entity_id
_entity_poly.type
_entity_poly.pdbx_seq_one_letter_code
_entity_poly.pdbx_strand_id
1 'polypeptide(L)'
;MRLSLFLSLPPALLAAQIAFAQPQAPAPEAATGRTVKTLGTAQRFMAAAANPLAATAGRDILRAGGSATDAAIAIQLVLNLVEPQSSGIGGGAFFVHWDEAGRKVTTLDGRETAPAAAKPDRFMKDGKPMPFREAVVGGRSVGVPGTLKLLEEAHRRWGKLPWADVVAPALKLAEEGFAISPRLNGLLAGEKDLPKNVLAAAYFYEPDGKPKAVGTVLKNPAFAATLRAVAAQGAETFYKGAIAADIVATVTDHPTNPGDMTLADLAGYKVEEREPVCGAYRIWRLCGMGPPSSGAVALQQMLGVLEGQDLRRMGPGTDAAHWFSEAGRLAFADRALYLADPAFISVPVRGLIDRDYIRSRAGLVSPDRSMGRAKPGDPPNKRAQLLAPSDGIENGTSHISVVDADGNAVAMTTTIEDGFGSRLMTKGGFLLNNELTDFNFAPEEDGKPVANRVEPGKRPRSSMAPTLVFDAFGRLYAVVGSPGGSQIIGYVGKTLVALLDWKMDPQQAVDFGNFGSRNGPTELEKGTEAEAWKTALEAKGHEVRLLEMTSGTQAIVKTPEGFLGGADGRREGVAIGD
;
A
#
# COMPACT_ATOMS: atom_id res chain seq x y z
N MET A 1 30.55 71.65 21.73
CA MET A 1 30.46 70.83 20.51
C MET A 1 30.55 69.36 20.87
N ARG A 2 29.41 68.67 20.97
CA ARG A 2 29.35 67.20 21.10
C ARG A 2 28.58 66.69 19.88
N LEU A 3 29.25 65.90 19.06
CA LEU A 3 28.78 65.34 17.80
C LEU A 3 28.00 64.04 18.09
N SER A 4 26.72 63.98 17.76
CA SER A 4 25.90 62.77 17.85
C SER A 4 26.00 61.99 16.53
N LEU A 5 26.63 60.82 16.56
CA LEU A 5 26.60 59.86 15.44
C LEU A 5 25.28 59.08 15.47
N PHE A 6 24.45 59.23 14.44
CA PHE A 6 23.36 58.31 14.13
C PHE A 6 23.91 57.14 13.30
N LEU A 7 23.87 55.92 13.85
CA LEU A 7 24.08 54.69 13.08
C LEU A 7 22.76 54.28 12.41
N SER A 8 22.74 54.30 11.08
CA SER A 8 21.69 53.71 10.25
C SER A 8 21.94 52.19 10.11
N LEU A 9 21.00 51.37 10.59
CA LEU A 9 20.96 49.93 10.31
C LEU A 9 20.39 49.68 8.90
N PRO A 10 21.00 48.78 8.10
CA PRO A 10 20.47 48.41 6.79
C PRO A 10 19.23 47.50 6.92
N PRO A 11 18.31 47.51 5.94
CA PRO A 11 17.13 46.66 5.95
C PRO A 11 17.53 45.19 5.75
N ALA A 12 17.08 44.34 6.66
CA ALA A 12 17.21 42.88 6.54
C ALA A 12 16.33 42.39 5.39
N LEU A 13 16.97 41.95 4.30
CA LEU A 13 16.35 41.15 3.25
C LEU A 13 15.95 39.79 3.84
N LEU A 14 14.67 39.59 4.14
CA LEU A 14 14.12 38.25 4.33
C LEU A 14 14.20 37.51 3.00
N ALA A 15 15.20 36.65 2.85
CA ALA A 15 15.19 35.62 1.82
C ALA A 15 14.04 34.65 2.15
N ALA A 16 12.97 34.68 1.36
CA ALA A 16 11.94 33.66 1.39
C ALA A 16 12.59 32.32 1.01
N GLN A 17 12.79 31.45 2.00
CA GLN A 17 13.17 30.07 1.74
C GLN A 17 11.96 29.40 1.07
N ILE A 18 12.15 28.97 -0.18
CA ILE A 18 11.16 28.22 -0.94
C ILE A 18 11.07 26.85 -0.28
N ALA A 19 9.92 26.54 0.32
CA ALA A 19 9.61 25.19 0.78
C ALA A 19 9.77 24.22 -0.40
N PHE A 20 10.69 23.27 -0.29
CA PHE A 20 10.90 22.24 -1.32
C PHE A 20 9.76 21.22 -1.22
N ALA A 21 8.63 21.51 -1.87
CA ALA A 21 7.59 20.52 -2.06
C ALA A 21 8.19 19.35 -2.85
N GLN A 22 8.30 18.16 -2.23
CA GLN A 22 8.74 16.97 -2.94
C GLN A 22 7.77 16.66 -4.08
N PRO A 23 8.25 16.35 -5.29
CA PRO A 23 7.37 16.00 -6.40
C PRO A 23 6.53 14.77 -6.03
N GLN A 24 5.24 14.80 -6.38
CA GLN A 24 4.37 13.65 -6.18
C GLN A 24 4.94 12.42 -6.90
N ALA A 25 4.97 11.30 -6.18
CA ALA A 25 5.45 10.03 -6.71
C ALA A 25 4.64 9.61 -7.96
N PRO A 26 5.31 9.17 -9.04
CA PRO A 26 4.63 8.52 -10.17
C PRO A 26 4.03 7.17 -9.72
N ALA A 27 3.29 6.51 -10.61
CA ALA A 27 2.86 5.15 -10.35
C ALA A 27 4.08 4.24 -10.15
N PRO A 28 4.03 3.31 -9.18
CA PRO A 28 5.18 2.50 -8.78
C PRO A 28 5.63 1.46 -9.80
N GLU A 29 4.66 0.93 -10.55
CA GLU A 29 4.89 -0.03 -11.59
C GLU A 29 4.39 0.58 -12.89
N ALA A 30 5.15 0.37 -13.96
CA ALA A 30 4.75 0.79 -15.29
C ALA A 30 3.45 0.09 -15.73
N ALA A 31 2.69 0.76 -16.60
CA ALA A 31 1.49 0.17 -17.19
C ALA A 31 1.88 -0.93 -18.17
N THR A 32 1.15 -2.05 -18.16
CA THR A 32 1.39 -3.19 -19.06
C THR A 32 0.14 -3.52 -19.88
N GLY A 33 -0.69 -2.51 -20.13
CA GLY A 33 -1.99 -2.66 -20.80
C GLY A 33 -3.10 -3.09 -19.85
N ARG A 34 -4.28 -3.30 -20.44
CA ARG A 34 -5.52 -3.68 -19.75
C ARG A 34 -6.08 -4.94 -20.39
N THR A 35 -6.56 -5.85 -19.54
CA THR A 35 -7.25 -7.08 -19.94
C THR A 35 -8.70 -7.00 -19.45
N VAL A 36 -9.65 -7.34 -20.30
CA VAL A 36 -11.06 -7.43 -19.88
C VAL A 36 -11.20 -8.62 -18.95
N LYS A 37 -11.80 -8.39 -17.78
CA LYS A 37 -12.07 -9.42 -16.78
C LYS A 37 -13.57 -9.69 -16.72
N THR A 38 -13.91 -10.85 -16.17
CA THR A 38 -15.30 -11.26 -15.97
C THR A 38 -15.61 -11.25 -14.48
N LEU A 39 -16.86 -10.95 -14.15
CA LEU A 39 -17.36 -10.99 -12.78
C LEU A 39 -17.21 -12.41 -12.22
N GLY A 40 -16.42 -12.55 -11.16
CA GLY A 40 -16.33 -13.80 -10.40
C GLY A 40 -17.63 -14.06 -9.64
N THR A 41 -18.08 -15.31 -9.61
CA THR A 41 -19.26 -15.72 -8.82
C THR A 41 -18.93 -16.98 -8.05
N ALA A 42 -19.42 -17.09 -6.82
CA ALA A 42 -19.24 -18.26 -5.96
C ALA A 42 -20.39 -18.33 -4.93
N GLN A 43 -20.68 -19.50 -4.37
CA GLN A 43 -21.75 -19.65 -3.37
C GLN A 43 -21.24 -19.77 -1.94
N ARG A 44 -20.05 -20.34 -1.75
CA ARG A 44 -19.52 -20.78 -0.45
C ARG A 44 -18.37 -19.91 0.02
N PHE A 45 -17.41 -19.61 -0.84
CA PHE A 45 -16.21 -18.84 -0.50
C PHE A 45 -15.61 -18.22 -1.75
N MET A 46 -14.74 -17.23 -1.58
CA MET A 46 -14.11 -16.54 -2.70
C MET A 46 -12.72 -16.02 -2.32
N ALA A 47 -11.79 -16.11 -3.27
CA ALA A 47 -10.46 -15.51 -3.21
C ALA A 47 -10.25 -14.61 -4.44
N ALA A 48 -9.79 -13.39 -4.20
CA ALA A 48 -9.43 -12.41 -5.23
C ALA A 48 -8.00 -11.92 -4.99
N ALA A 49 -7.14 -12.08 -6.00
CA ALA A 49 -5.72 -11.75 -5.92
C ALA A 49 -5.17 -11.28 -7.27
N ALA A 50 -4.07 -10.55 -7.23
CA ALA A 50 -3.45 -9.89 -8.39
C ALA A 50 -2.81 -10.83 -9.43
N ASN A 51 -2.75 -12.15 -9.16
CA ASN A 51 -2.28 -13.16 -10.11
C ASN A 51 -3.17 -14.43 -10.10
N PRO A 52 -3.48 -15.04 -11.27
CA PRO A 52 -4.33 -16.24 -11.34
C PRO A 52 -3.79 -17.45 -10.59
N LEU A 53 -2.48 -17.68 -10.58
CA LEU A 53 -1.87 -18.79 -9.85
C LEU A 53 -2.01 -18.61 -8.34
N ALA A 54 -1.87 -17.37 -7.87
CA ALA A 54 -2.05 -17.03 -6.46
C ALA A 54 -3.52 -17.19 -6.04
N ALA A 55 -4.46 -16.63 -6.81
CA ALA A 55 -5.89 -16.78 -6.55
C ALA A 55 -6.31 -18.27 -6.53
N THR A 56 -5.75 -19.08 -7.45
CA THR A 56 -5.98 -20.53 -7.52
C THR A 56 -5.49 -21.23 -6.26
N ALA A 57 -4.28 -20.93 -5.79
CA ALA A 57 -3.77 -21.48 -4.54
C ALA A 57 -4.68 -21.14 -3.35
N GLY A 58 -5.16 -19.89 -3.26
CA GLY A 58 -6.11 -19.47 -2.24
C GLY A 58 -7.43 -20.26 -2.28
N ARG A 59 -8.05 -20.37 -3.46
CA ARG A 59 -9.28 -21.16 -3.66
C ARG A 59 -9.07 -22.62 -3.30
N ASP A 60 -7.96 -23.22 -3.70
CA ASP A 60 -7.71 -24.64 -3.47
C ASP A 60 -7.46 -24.93 -1.98
N ILE A 61 -6.87 -23.99 -1.23
CA ILE A 61 -6.80 -24.04 0.24
C ILE A 61 -8.19 -23.97 0.88
N LEU A 62 -9.07 -23.08 0.40
CA LEU A 62 -10.47 -23.00 0.87
C LEU A 62 -11.23 -24.30 0.59
N ARG A 63 -11.03 -24.90 -0.59
CA ARG A 63 -11.58 -26.22 -0.96
C ARG A 63 -11.10 -27.34 -0.03
N ALA A 64 -9.85 -27.26 0.43
CA ALA A 64 -9.28 -28.21 1.37
C ALA A 64 -9.77 -28.01 2.83
N GLY A 65 -10.66 -27.04 3.07
CA GLY A 65 -11.20 -26.75 4.41
C GLY A 65 -10.41 -25.72 5.21
N GLY A 66 -9.46 -25.02 4.57
CA GLY A 66 -8.72 -23.92 5.19
C GLY A 66 -9.57 -22.69 5.46
N SER A 67 -9.08 -21.83 6.34
CA SER A 67 -9.70 -20.54 6.64
C SER A 67 -9.35 -19.46 5.61
N ALA A 68 -10.01 -18.30 5.72
CA ALA A 68 -9.64 -17.12 4.95
C ALA A 68 -8.18 -16.71 5.21
N THR A 69 -7.68 -16.94 6.42
CA THR A 69 -6.29 -16.73 6.81
C THR A 69 -5.35 -17.70 6.10
N ASP A 70 -5.63 -19.01 6.12
CA ASP A 70 -4.81 -20.00 5.41
C ASP A 70 -4.70 -19.65 3.91
N ALA A 71 -5.83 -19.32 3.29
CA ALA A 71 -5.88 -18.95 1.89
C ALA A 71 -5.08 -17.67 1.60
N ALA A 72 -5.21 -16.63 2.43
CA ALA A 72 -4.44 -15.39 2.28
C ALA A 72 -2.91 -15.64 2.38
N ILE A 73 -2.47 -16.54 3.26
CA ILE A 73 -1.06 -16.93 3.40
C ILE A 73 -0.57 -17.65 2.15
N ALA A 74 -1.31 -18.65 1.66
CA ALA A 74 -0.95 -19.37 0.45
C ALA A 74 -0.88 -18.45 -0.78
N ILE A 75 -1.84 -17.53 -0.91
CA ILE A 75 -1.82 -16.47 -1.94
C ILE A 75 -0.54 -15.65 -1.82
N GLN A 76 -0.19 -15.15 -0.63
CA GLN A 76 1.00 -14.32 -0.40
C GLN A 76 2.30 -15.02 -0.80
N LEU A 77 2.46 -16.27 -0.39
CA LEU A 77 3.69 -17.03 -0.67
C LEU A 77 3.81 -17.33 -2.18
N VAL A 78 2.70 -17.53 -2.88
CA VAL A 78 2.69 -17.64 -4.34
C VAL A 78 2.98 -16.30 -5.00
N LEU A 79 2.43 -15.18 -4.53
CA LEU A 79 2.73 -13.85 -5.06
C LEU A 79 4.21 -13.48 -5.00
N ASN A 80 4.95 -13.96 -3.99
CA ASN A 80 6.41 -13.80 -3.94
C ASN A 80 7.12 -14.37 -5.19
N LEU A 81 6.54 -15.38 -5.84
CA LEU A 81 7.08 -15.97 -7.06
C LEU A 81 6.54 -15.28 -8.32
N VAL A 82 5.22 -15.12 -8.40
CA VAL A 82 4.53 -14.75 -9.66
C VAL A 82 4.28 -13.25 -9.83
N GLU A 83 4.41 -12.49 -8.75
CA GLU A 83 4.35 -11.03 -8.72
C GLU A 83 5.53 -10.45 -7.88
N PRO A 84 6.78 -10.88 -8.13
CA PRO A 84 7.93 -10.57 -7.28
C PRO A 84 8.30 -9.08 -7.30
N GLN A 85 7.81 -8.35 -8.29
CA GLN A 85 7.98 -6.90 -8.37
C GLN A 85 7.11 -6.15 -7.35
N SER A 86 6.05 -6.75 -6.82
CA SER A 86 5.04 -6.03 -6.04
C SER A 86 5.03 -6.42 -4.57
N SER A 87 5.33 -7.68 -4.23
CA SER A 87 5.27 -8.16 -2.85
C SER A 87 6.14 -9.40 -2.62
N GLY A 88 6.45 -9.68 -1.35
CA GLY A 88 7.21 -10.86 -0.97
C GLY A 88 7.53 -10.94 0.52
N ILE A 89 8.17 -12.04 0.92
CA ILE A 89 8.60 -12.28 2.31
C ILE A 89 9.73 -11.34 2.74
N GLY A 90 10.42 -10.71 1.78
CA GLY A 90 11.42 -9.67 2.01
C GLY A 90 10.86 -8.26 2.20
N GLY A 91 9.55 -8.10 2.33
CA GLY A 91 8.90 -6.82 2.67
C GLY A 91 7.93 -6.93 3.85
N GLY A 92 6.81 -6.21 3.78
CA GLY A 92 5.85 -6.06 4.85
C GLY A 92 4.40 -6.11 4.37
N ALA A 93 3.47 -6.16 5.34
CA ALA A 93 2.05 -6.24 5.05
C ALA A 93 1.18 -5.76 6.21
N PHE A 94 -0.07 -5.40 5.89
CA PHE A 94 -1.14 -5.17 6.85
C PHE A 94 -2.24 -6.21 6.65
N PHE A 95 -2.63 -6.84 7.75
CA PHE A 95 -3.64 -7.91 7.76
C PHE A 95 -4.88 -7.45 8.52
N VAL A 96 -6.01 -7.30 7.84
CA VAL A 96 -7.30 -6.94 8.44
C VAL A 96 -8.20 -8.17 8.42
N HIS A 97 -8.46 -8.73 9.60
CA HIS A 97 -9.24 -9.95 9.79
C HIS A 97 -10.64 -9.64 10.33
N TRP A 98 -11.65 -10.26 9.75
CA TRP A 98 -13.00 -10.35 10.28
C TRP A 98 -13.27 -11.76 10.81
N ASP A 99 -13.58 -11.85 12.09
CA ASP A 99 -14.12 -13.04 12.73
C ASP A 99 -15.67 -12.93 12.72
N GLU A 100 -16.32 -13.77 11.93
CA GLU A 100 -17.80 -13.76 11.80
C GLU A 100 -18.47 -14.25 13.08
N ALA A 101 -17.92 -15.28 13.72
CA ALA A 101 -18.50 -15.86 14.93
C ALA A 101 -18.39 -14.90 16.12
N GLY A 102 -17.22 -14.27 16.29
CA GLY A 102 -16.96 -13.27 17.32
C GLY A 102 -17.44 -11.86 16.96
N ARG A 103 -17.84 -11.62 15.71
CA ARG A 103 -18.26 -10.32 15.17
C ARG A 103 -17.21 -9.23 15.41
N LYS A 104 -15.92 -9.57 15.26
CA LYS A 104 -14.77 -8.72 15.63
C LYS A 104 -13.84 -8.48 14.44
N VAL A 105 -13.44 -7.22 14.27
CA VAL A 105 -12.32 -6.85 13.38
C VAL A 105 -11.04 -6.80 14.19
N THR A 106 -9.98 -7.43 13.71
CA THR A 106 -8.62 -7.36 14.29
C THR A 106 -7.63 -6.96 13.20
N THR A 107 -6.65 -6.13 13.53
CA THR A 107 -5.62 -5.73 12.56
C THR A 107 -4.22 -6.06 13.07
N LEU A 108 -3.41 -6.65 12.21
CA LEU A 108 -2.01 -6.99 12.49
C LEU A 108 -1.10 -6.20 11.54
N ASP A 109 -0.11 -5.56 12.15
CA ASP A 109 0.90 -4.70 11.55
C ASP A 109 2.21 -5.48 11.40
N GLY A 110 2.44 -5.97 10.17
CA GLY A 110 3.71 -6.54 9.73
C GLY A 110 4.52 -5.55 8.88
N ARG A 111 4.39 -4.23 9.12
CA ARG A 111 5.18 -3.21 8.45
C ARG A 111 6.64 -3.31 8.86
N GLU A 112 7.53 -3.01 7.93
CA GLU A 112 8.97 -2.99 8.14
C GLU A 112 9.37 -1.94 9.17
N THR A 113 10.43 -2.21 9.93
CA THR A 113 11.02 -1.24 10.87
C THR A 113 12.37 -0.77 10.37
N ALA A 114 12.72 0.49 10.63
CA ALA A 114 14.08 0.97 10.46
C ALA A 114 15.04 0.22 11.40
N PRO A 115 16.25 -0.16 10.95
CA PRO A 115 17.27 -0.75 11.81
C PRO A 115 17.58 0.13 13.03
N ALA A 116 18.12 -0.46 14.11
CA ALA A 116 18.49 0.26 15.32
C ALA A 116 19.56 1.34 15.07
N ALA A 117 20.41 1.16 14.06
CA ALA A 117 21.41 2.14 13.65
C ALA A 117 20.83 3.31 12.84
N ALA A 118 19.51 3.31 12.55
CA ALA A 118 18.91 4.32 11.69
C ALA A 118 18.96 5.74 12.28
N LYS A 119 19.22 6.72 11.41
CA LYS A 119 19.33 8.13 11.80
C LYS A 119 18.37 9.01 11.00
N PRO A 120 17.89 10.14 11.55
CA PRO A 120 16.98 11.03 10.84
C PRO A 120 17.49 11.55 9.50
N ASP A 121 18.81 11.69 9.34
CA ASP A 121 19.49 12.16 8.14
C ASP A 121 19.89 11.04 7.16
N ARG A 122 19.35 9.81 7.33
CA ARG A 122 19.67 8.62 6.49
C ARG A 122 19.67 8.90 4.99
N PHE A 123 18.69 9.66 4.52
CA PHE A 123 18.48 9.98 3.11
C PHE A 123 18.89 11.43 2.76
N MET A 124 19.79 12.00 3.54
CA MET A 124 20.41 13.29 3.27
C MET A 124 21.84 13.08 2.74
N LYS A 125 22.22 13.91 1.77
CA LYS A 125 23.57 13.97 1.20
C LYS A 125 23.91 15.43 0.95
N ASP A 126 25.04 15.89 1.49
CA ASP A 126 25.50 17.28 1.38
C ASP A 126 24.43 18.31 1.82
N GLY A 127 23.68 17.98 2.88
CA GLY A 127 22.61 18.83 3.43
C GLY A 127 21.33 18.87 2.60
N LYS A 128 21.18 18.03 1.58
CA LYS A 128 19.98 17.94 0.72
C LYS A 128 19.40 16.53 0.70
N PRO A 129 18.09 16.37 0.49
CA PRO A 129 17.50 15.06 0.23
C PRO A 129 18.17 14.37 -0.96
N MET A 130 18.47 13.08 -0.81
CA MET A 130 18.97 12.25 -1.91
C MET A 130 17.97 12.20 -3.07
N PRO A 131 18.43 12.08 -4.33
CA PRO A 131 17.57 11.71 -5.44
C PRO A 131 16.86 10.39 -5.14
N PHE A 132 15.55 10.32 -5.38
CA PHE A 132 14.73 9.18 -4.98
C PHE A 132 15.30 7.83 -5.48
N ARG A 133 15.69 7.74 -6.76
CA ARG A 133 16.26 6.51 -7.32
C ARG A 133 17.58 6.08 -6.67
N GLU A 134 18.41 7.03 -6.23
CA GLU A 134 19.66 6.74 -5.51
C GLU A 134 19.37 6.20 -4.11
N ALA A 135 18.29 6.67 -3.46
CA ALA A 135 17.86 6.16 -2.17
C ALA A 135 17.29 4.73 -2.26
N VAL A 136 16.48 4.45 -3.30
CA VAL A 136 15.80 3.15 -3.52
C VAL A 136 16.78 1.99 -3.69
N VAL A 137 17.76 2.13 -4.60
CA VAL A 137 18.61 1.00 -5.02
C VAL A 137 19.75 0.77 -4.03
N GLY A 138 19.72 -0.35 -3.32
CA GLY A 138 20.75 -0.75 -2.35
C GLY A 138 20.22 -1.01 -0.95
N GLY A 139 21.13 -1.32 -0.02
CA GLY A 139 20.77 -1.79 1.33
C GLY A 139 20.24 -0.71 2.26
N ARG A 140 20.55 0.57 2.03
CA ARG A 140 20.15 1.69 2.90
C ARG A 140 18.63 1.85 3.02
N SER A 141 17.90 1.51 1.97
CA SER A 141 16.44 1.60 1.91
C SER A 141 15.73 0.40 2.52
N VAL A 142 16.45 -0.68 2.81
CA VAL A 142 15.85 -1.94 3.27
C VAL A 142 15.43 -1.80 4.74
N GLY A 143 14.13 -1.92 4.99
CA GLY A 143 13.58 -2.09 6.32
C GLY A 143 13.59 -3.56 6.74
N VAL A 144 13.53 -3.84 8.04
CA VAL A 144 13.49 -5.20 8.58
C VAL A 144 12.21 -5.90 8.08
N PRO A 145 12.28 -6.98 7.27
CA PRO A 145 11.10 -7.57 6.65
C PRO A 145 10.11 -8.17 7.66
N GLY A 146 8.84 -7.84 7.52
CA GLY A 146 7.77 -8.24 8.44
C GLY A 146 6.79 -9.28 7.94
N THR A 147 6.70 -9.49 6.63
CA THR A 147 5.66 -10.33 6.01
C THR A 147 5.61 -11.72 6.61
N LEU A 148 6.75 -12.44 6.68
CA LEU A 148 6.70 -13.85 7.09
C LEU A 148 6.29 -14.03 8.56
N LYS A 149 6.72 -13.13 9.46
CA LYS A 149 6.27 -13.16 10.86
C LYS A 149 4.78 -12.86 11.00
N LEU A 150 4.27 -11.93 10.19
CA LEU A 150 2.84 -11.62 10.12
C LEU A 150 2.01 -12.84 9.71
N LEU A 151 2.44 -13.54 8.66
CA LEU A 151 1.74 -14.74 8.17
C LEU A 151 1.70 -15.85 9.21
N GLU A 152 2.81 -16.14 9.88
CA GLU A 152 2.88 -17.14 10.95
C GLU A 152 2.00 -16.74 12.16
N GLU A 153 2.04 -15.47 12.58
CA GLU A 153 1.22 -14.99 13.70
C GLU A 153 -0.28 -15.03 13.38
N ALA A 154 -0.67 -14.69 12.14
CA ALA A 154 -2.05 -14.83 11.68
C ALA A 154 -2.49 -16.30 11.63
N HIS A 155 -1.64 -17.19 11.09
CA HIS A 155 -1.89 -18.63 11.05
C HIS A 155 -2.11 -19.21 12.45
N ARG A 156 -1.26 -18.85 13.41
CA ARG A 156 -1.39 -19.29 14.81
C ARG A 156 -2.72 -18.91 15.45
N ARG A 157 -3.33 -17.78 15.03
CA ARG A 157 -4.59 -17.27 15.58
C ARG A 157 -5.82 -17.80 14.86
N TRP A 158 -5.75 -17.89 13.53
CA TRP A 158 -6.93 -18.06 12.67
C TRP A 158 -6.73 -19.10 11.57
N GLY A 159 -5.58 -19.75 11.50
CA GLY A 159 -5.33 -20.87 10.59
C GLY A 159 -6.06 -22.14 11.03
N LYS A 160 -6.42 -22.97 10.06
CA LYS A 160 -7.09 -24.26 10.28
C LYS A 160 -6.27 -25.43 9.76
N LEU A 161 -5.59 -25.24 8.62
CA LEU A 161 -4.73 -26.28 8.06
C LEU A 161 -3.36 -26.31 8.73
N PRO A 162 -2.66 -27.45 8.73
CA PRO A 162 -1.25 -27.51 9.10
C PRO A 162 -0.43 -26.49 8.31
N TRP A 163 0.51 -25.79 8.98
CA TRP A 163 1.33 -24.75 8.35
C TRP A 163 2.04 -25.22 7.07
N ALA A 164 2.57 -26.44 7.07
CA ALA A 164 3.23 -27.03 5.91
C ALA A 164 2.29 -27.16 4.69
N ASP A 165 1.01 -27.48 4.91
CA ASP A 165 0.01 -27.60 3.84
C ASP A 165 -0.33 -26.23 3.25
N VAL A 166 -0.31 -25.17 4.07
CA VAL A 166 -0.50 -23.78 3.62
C VAL A 166 0.69 -23.27 2.81
N VAL A 167 1.91 -23.70 3.14
CA VAL A 167 3.15 -23.35 2.41
C VAL A 167 3.31 -24.16 1.11
N ALA A 168 2.77 -25.37 1.06
CA ALA A 168 2.96 -26.33 -0.04
C ALA A 168 2.69 -25.79 -1.45
N PRO A 169 1.63 -24.97 -1.73
CA PRO A 169 1.38 -24.45 -3.07
C PRO A 169 2.54 -23.61 -3.62
N ALA A 170 3.12 -22.75 -2.78
CA ALA A 170 4.26 -21.92 -3.17
C ALA A 170 5.53 -22.75 -3.33
N LEU A 171 5.75 -23.75 -2.46
CA LEU A 171 6.90 -24.64 -2.55
C LEU A 171 6.88 -25.43 -3.87
N LYS A 172 5.72 -26.01 -4.21
CA LYS A 172 5.53 -26.73 -5.46
C LYS A 172 5.84 -25.83 -6.66
N LEU A 173 5.33 -24.60 -6.66
CA LEU A 173 5.57 -23.65 -7.75
C LEU A 173 7.04 -23.20 -7.85
N ALA A 174 7.74 -23.11 -6.72
CA ALA A 174 9.17 -22.80 -6.71
C ALA A 174 10.02 -23.93 -7.33
N GLU A 175 9.62 -25.19 -7.12
CA GLU A 175 10.32 -26.39 -7.62
C GLU A 175 9.99 -26.72 -9.09
N GLU A 176 8.69 -26.72 -9.42
CA GLU A 176 8.19 -27.07 -10.76
C GLU A 176 8.29 -25.88 -11.73
N GLY A 177 8.23 -24.66 -11.20
CA GLY A 177 8.29 -23.41 -11.93
C GLY A 177 6.92 -22.92 -12.42
N PHE A 178 6.91 -21.69 -12.94
CA PHE A 178 5.74 -21.05 -13.53
C PHE A 178 6.14 -20.27 -14.78
N ALA A 179 5.20 -20.09 -15.70
CA ALA A 179 5.44 -19.32 -16.92
C ALA A 179 5.57 -17.82 -16.60
N ILE A 180 6.63 -17.16 -17.09
CA ILE A 180 6.77 -15.70 -17.03
C ILE A 180 5.59 -15.07 -17.77
N SER A 181 4.88 -14.19 -17.08
CA SER A 181 3.70 -13.51 -17.62
C SER A 181 4.07 -12.31 -18.50
N PRO A 182 3.18 -11.86 -19.40
CA PRO A 182 3.39 -10.62 -20.16
C PRO A 182 3.68 -9.41 -19.27
N ARG A 183 2.98 -9.28 -18.12
CA ARG A 183 3.21 -8.18 -17.18
C ARG A 183 4.60 -8.24 -16.56
N LEU A 184 5.00 -9.40 -16.01
CA LEU A 184 6.31 -9.55 -15.39
C LEU A 184 7.43 -9.28 -16.41
N ASN A 185 7.33 -9.84 -17.63
CA ASN A 185 8.29 -9.59 -18.69
C ASN A 185 8.37 -8.09 -19.06
N GLY A 186 7.22 -7.42 -19.22
CA GLY A 186 7.17 -6.00 -19.55
C GLY A 186 7.81 -5.11 -18.47
N LEU A 187 7.62 -5.45 -17.19
CA LEU A 187 8.24 -4.72 -16.07
C LEU A 187 9.75 -4.99 -15.97
N LEU A 188 10.18 -6.24 -16.18
CA LEU A 188 11.60 -6.58 -16.26
C LEU A 188 12.31 -5.86 -17.41
N ALA A 189 11.62 -5.66 -18.55
CA ALA A 189 12.16 -4.95 -19.71
C ALA A 189 12.39 -3.46 -19.45
N GLY A 190 11.62 -2.87 -18.54
CA GLY A 190 11.77 -1.47 -18.11
C GLY A 190 12.86 -1.27 -17.04
N GLU A 191 13.37 -2.34 -16.43
CA GLU A 191 14.32 -2.26 -15.33
C GLU A 191 15.77 -2.06 -15.79
N LYS A 192 16.49 -1.21 -15.07
CA LYS A 192 17.89 -0.84 -15.36
C LYS A 192 18.85 -1.25 -14.24
N ASP A 193 18.34 -1.39 -13.02
CA ASP A 193 19.17 -1.64 -11.85
C ASP A 193 19.10 -3.10 -11.41
N LEU A 194 17.94 -3.75 -11.61
CA LEU A 194 17.78 -5.17 -11.27
C LEU A 194 18.81 -6.10 -11.97
N PRO A 195 19.13 -5.94 -13.27
CA PRO A 195 20.16 -6.75 -13.94
C PRO A 195 21.58 -6.58 -13.37
N LYS A 196 21.83 -5.56 -12.53
CA LYS A 196 23.14 -5.34 -11.91
C LYS A 196 23.35 -6.24 -10.68
N ASN A 197 22.28 -6.75 -10.08
CA ASN A 197 22.37 -7.78 -9.05
C ASN A 197 22.57 -9.15 -9.71
N VAL A 198 23.69 -9.81 -9.43
CA VAL A 198 24.09 -11.07 -10.11
C VAL A 198 23.04 -12.18 -9.97
N LEU A 199 22.38 -12.28 -8.80
CA LEU A 199 21.35 -13.31 -8.56
C LEU A 199 20.08 -13.00 -9.34
N ALA A 200 19.62 -11.75 -9.31
CA ALA A 200 18.46 -11.32 -10.08
C ALA A 200 18.71 -11.41 -11.60
N ALA A 201 19.91 -11.06 -12.06
CA ALA A 201 20.33 -11.19 -13.45
C ALA A 201 20.22 -12.64 -13.94
N ALA A 202 20.83 -13.58 -13.21
CA ALA A 202 20.77 -15.01 -13.55
C ALA A 202 19.33 -15.58 -13.50
N TYR A 203 18.51 -15.06 -12.59
CA TYR A 203 17.15 -15.53 -12.40
C TYR A 203 16.19 -15.00 -13.48
N PHE A 204 16.20 -13.70 -13.78
CA PHE A 204 15.19 -13.07 -14.64
C PHE A 204 15.63 -12.79 -16.08
N TYR A 205 16.93 -12.74 -16.35
CA TYR A 205 17.48 -12.24 -17.62
C TYR A 205 18.29 -13.32 -18.36
N GLU A 206 18.40 -13.13 -19.66
CA GLU A 206 19.33 -13.83 -20.52
C GLU A 206 20.75 -13.22 -20.40
N PRO A 207 21.82 -13.92 -20.83
CA PRO A 207 23.18 -13.40 -20.78
C PRO A 207 23.40 -12.07 -21.53
N ASP A 208 22.54 -11.74 -22.49
CA ASP A 208 22.57 -10.47 -23.23
C ASP A 208 21.87 -9.31 -22.49
N GLY A 209 21.38 -9.57 -21.27
CA GLY A 209 20.71 -8.60 -20.42
C GLY A 209 19.23 -8.38 -20.73
N LYS A 210 18.65 -9.07 -21.72
CA LYS A 210 17.20 -9.00 -21.97
C LYS A 210 16.44 -9.88 -20.99
N PRO A 211 15.22 -9.52 -20.58
CA PRO A 211 14.38 -10.41 -19.79
C PRO A 211 14.14 -11.72 -20.53
N LYS A 212 14.11 -12.83 -19.78
CA LYS A 212 13.65 -14.12 -20.30
C LYS A 212 12.25 -13.97 -20.91
N ALA A 213 12.01 -14.65 -22.02
CA ALA A 213 10.79 -14.47 -22.81
C ALA A 213 9.52 -14.86 -22.03
N VAL A 214 8.39 -14.20 -22.36
CA VAL A 214 7.05 -14.62 -21.91
C VAL A 214 6.84 -16.11 -22.21
N GLY A 215 6.27 -16.84 -21.24
CA GLY A 215 6.07 -18.29 -21.35
C GLY A 215 7.25 -19.14 -20.88
N THR A 216 8.43 -18.56 -20.67
CA THR A 216 9.58 -19.28 -20.10
C THR A 216 9.22 -19.81 -18.71
N VAL A 217 9.45 -21.09 -18.43
CA VAL A 217 9.20 -21.68 -17.12
C VAL A 217 10.33 -21.29 -16.17
N LEU A 218 10.00 -20.42 -15.22
CA LEU A 218 10.92 -19.90 -14.22
C LEU A 218 10.84 -20.74 -12.95
N LYS A 219 11.93 -21.43 -12.61
CA LYS A 219 12.09 -22.23 -11.39
C LYS A 219 12.97 -21.50 -10.39
N ASN A 220 12.62 -21.57 -9.11
CA ASN A 220 13.35 -20.91 -8.03
C ASN A 220 13.80 -21.91 -6.95
N PRO A 221 14.82 -22.75 -7.23
CA PRO A 221 15.29 -23.75 -6.27
C PRO A 221 15.82 -23.15 -4.96
N ALA A 222 16.35 -21.94 -5.01
CA ALA A 222 16.77 -21.19 -3.82
C ALA A 222 15.57 -20.86 -2.92
N PHE A 223 14.51 -20.31 -3.50
CA PHE A 223 13.29 -20.03 -2.74
C PHE A 223 12.56 -21.31 -2.29
N ALA A 224 12.60 -22.38 -3.08
CA ALA A 224 12.11 -23.69 -2.63
C ALA A 224 12.84 -24.16 -1.37
N ALA A 225 14.16 -23.98 -1.28
CA ALA A 225 14.91 -24.30 -0.05
C ALA A 225 14.49 -23.43 1.14
N THR A 226 14.28 -22.13 0.92
CA THR A 226 13.72 -21.21 1.91
C THR A 226 12.35 -21.69 2.40
N LEU A 227 11.42 -22.01 1.48
CA LEU A 227 10.08 -22.47 1.82
C LEU A 227 10.08 -23.82 2.53
N ARG A 228 11.00 -24.75 2.20
CA ARG A 228 11.15 -26.02 2.95
C ARG A 228 11.57 -25.77 4.40
N ALA A 229 12.52 -24.87 4.63
CA ALA A 229 12.92 -24.50 5.98
C ALA A 229 11.75 -23.86 6.75
N VAL A 230 11.03 -22.93 6.10
CA VAL A 230 9.85 -22.27 6.69
C VAL A 230 8.72 -23.25 6.99
N ALA A 231 8.43 -24.20 6.10
CA ALA A 231 7.41 -25.22 6.32
C ALA A 231 7.75 -26.14 7.49
N ALA A 232 9.04 -26.48 7.66
CA ALA A 232 9.51 -27.40 8.70
C ALA A 232 9.76 -26.74 10.06
N GLN A 233 10.19 -25.48 10.09
CA GLN A 233 10.72 -24.81 11.29
C GLN A 233 9.97 -23.51 11.63
N GLY A 234 8.96 -23.14 10.85
CA GLY A 234 8.24 -21.87 11.01
C GLY A 234 9.05 -20.67 10.53
N ALA A 235 8.53 -19.46 10.79
CA ALA A 235 9.14 -18.22 10.37
C ALA A 235 10.45 -17.91 11.11
N GLU A 236 10.73 -18.53 12.27
CA GLU A 236 11.93 -18.23 13.07
C GLU A 236 13.23 -18.40 12.28
N THR A 237 13.31 -19.38 11.37
CA THR A 237 14.48 -19.58 10.49
C THR A 237 14.78 -18.41 9.56
N PHE A 238 13.82 -17.52 9.31
CA PHE A 238 14.01 -16.29 8.53
C PHE A 238 14.64 -15.17 9.36
N TYR A 239 14.33 -15.13 10.66
CA TYR A 239 14.77 -14.09 11.60
C TYR A 239 16.02 -14.48 12.40
N LYS A 240 16.44 -15.75 12.32
CA LYS A 240 17.65 -16.30 12.95
C LYS A 240 18.34 -17.28 12.00
N GLY A 241 19.65 -17.48 12.18
CA GLY A 241 20.40 -18.49 11.43
C GLY A 241 20.76 -18.06 10.00
N ALA A 242 20.80 -19.02 9.08
CA ALA A 242 21.42 -18.82 7.76
C ALA A 242 20.66 -17.83 6.86
N ILE A 243 19.33 -17.84 6.86
CA ILE A 243 18.53 -16.91 6.06
C ILE A 243 18.68 -15.49 6.60
N ALA A 244 18.67 -15.32 7.92
CA ALA A 244 18.91 -14.02 8.55
C ALA A 244 20.31 -13.47 8.22
N ALA A 245 21.34 -14.33 8.24
CA ALA A 245 22.70 -13.96 7.83
C ALA A 245 22.79 -13.57 6.36
N ASP A 246 22.06 -14.25 5.47
CA ASP A 246 21.98 -13.92 4.05
C ASP A 246 21.29 -12.57 3.80
N ILE A 247 20.20 -12.28 4.51
CA ILE A 247 19.53 -10.97 4.45
C ILE A 247 20.50 -9.86 4.87
N VAL A 248 21.14 -10.00 6.04
CA VAL A 248 22.09 -9.00 6.56
C VAL A 248 23.24 -8.78 5.58
N ALA A 249 23.88 -9.84 5.10
CA ALA A 249 24.96 -9.73 4.11
C ALA A 249 24.50 -9.05 2.82
N THR A 250 23.31 -9.41 2.31
CA THR A 250 22.74 -8.78 1.10
C THR A 250 22.54 -7.27 1.29
N VAL A 251 22.12 -6.84 2.49
CA VAL A 251 21.93 -5.43 2.84
C VAL A 251 23.27 -4.70 3.03
N THR A 252 24.21 -5.28 3.75
CA THR A 252 25.47 -4.60 4.14
C THR A 252 26.53 -4.61 3.05
N ASP A 253 26.50 -5.58 2.14
CA ASP A 253 27.57 -5.79 1.15
C ASP A 253 27.31 -5.04 -0.17
N HIS A 254 26.23 -4.24 -0.27
CA HIS A 254 25.95 -3.46 -1.47
C HIS A 254 27.08 -2.45 -1.73
N PRO A 255 27.71 -2.43 -2.92
CA PRO A 255 29.02 -1.80 -3.13
C PRO A 255 29.02 -0.28 -2.99
N THR A 256 27.90 0.39 -3.27
CA THR A 256 27.81 1.86 -3.31
C THR A 256 26.74 2.45 -2.40
N ASN A 257 25.86 1.62 -1.87
CA ASN A 257 24.75 2.04 -1.00
C ASN A 257 24.44 0.96 0.05
N PRO A 258 25.41 0.60 0.91
CA PRO A 258 25.21 -0.41 1.93
C PRO A 258 24.21 0.07 2.99
N GLY A 259 23.43 -0.86 3.52
CA GLY A 259 22.63 -0.65 4.73
C GLY A 259 23.42 -1.03 5.99
N ASP A 260 22.75 -0.91 7.13
CA ASP A 260 23.31 -1.13 8.47
C ASP A 260 22.43 -2.05 9.33
N MET A 261 21.57 -2.85 8.68
CA MET A 261 20.77 -3.88 9.35
C MET A 261 21.67 -4.94 9.98
N THR A 262 21.32 -5.35 11.19
CA THR A 262 22.03 -6.38 11.95
C THR A 262 21.16 -7.61 12.17
N LEU A 263 21.79 -8.72 12.59
CA LEU A 263 21.04 -9.90 13.03
C LEU A 263 20.15 -9.63 14.25
N ALA A 264 20.53 -8.67 15.09
CA ALA A 264 19.73 -8.27 16.23
C ALA A 264 18.45 -7.54 15.80
N ASP A 265 18.50 -6.76 14.71
CA ASP A 265 17.31 -6.11 14.15
C ASP A 265 16.29 -7.14 13.66
N LEU A 266 16.75 -8.17 12.92
CA LEU A 266 15.89 -9.27 12.48
C LEU A 266 15.34 -10.07 13.66
N ALA A 267 16.20 -10.50 14.60
CA ALA A 267 15.79 -11.29 15.75
C ALA A 267 14.83 -10.54 16.69
N GLY A 268 14.92 -9.20 16.72
CA GLY A 268 14.08 -8.33 17.53
C GLY A 268 12.75 -7.94 16.89
N TYR A 269 12.52 -8.25 15.62
CA TYR A 269 11.31 -7.85 14.90
C TYR A 269 10.03 -8.45 15.51
N LYS A 270 8.97 -7.65 15.56
CA LYS A 270 7.65 -8.05 16.07
C LYS A 270 6.53 -7.47 15.21
N VAL A 271 5.50 -8.31 15.05
CA VAL A 271 4.18 -7.91 14.55
C VAL A 271 3.42 -7.22 15.68
N GLU A 272 2.77 -6.09 15.40
CA GLU A 272 1.91 -5.41 16.37
C GLU A 272 0.45 -5.67 16.06
N GLU A 273 -0.36 -5.92 17.09
CA GLU A 273 -1.81 -5.75 16.94
C GLU A 273 -2.15 -4.27 17.06
N ARG A 274 -2.90 -3.74 16.09
CA ARG A 274 -3.35 -2.34 16.11
C ARG A 274 -4.87 -2.28 16.23
N GLU A 275 -5.35 -1.26 16.93
CA GLU A 275 -6.78 -0.94 16.95
C GLU A 275 -7.25 -0.60 15.53
N PRO A 276 -8.29 -1.28 15.00
CA PRO A 276 -8.85 -0.95 13.70
C PRO A 276 -9.44 0.46 13.69
N VAL A 277 -9.31 1.14 12.56
CA VAL A 277 -10.01 2.40 12.32
C VAL A 277 -11.35 2.06 11.70
N CYS A 278 -12.42 2.24 12.48
CA CYS A 278 -13.80 2.02 12.04
C CYS A 278 -14.58 3.34 12.07
N GLY A 279 -15.32 3.63 11.00
CA GLY A 279 -16.20 4.79 10.91
C GLY A 279 -17.42 4.51 10.04
N ALA A 280 -18.41 5.39 10.14
CA ALA A 280 -19.65 5.27 9.39
C ALA A 280 -19.57 6.05 8.08
N TYR A 281 -20.18 5.49 7.03
CA TYR A 281 -20.49 6.18 5.79
C TYR A 281 -21.92 5.84 5.41
N ARG A 282 -22.84 6.80 5.60
CA ARG A 282 -24.28 6.57 5.47
C ARG A 282 -24.72 5.43 6.41
N ILE A 283 -25.29 4.36 5.85
CA ILE A 283 -25.71 3.16 6.57
C ILE A 283 -24.58 2.14 6.78
N TRP A 284 -23.44 2.35 6.14
CA TRP A 284 -22.34 1.40 6.12
C TRP A 284 -21.36 1.69 7.25
N ARG A 285 -20.79 0.64 7.84
CA ARG A 285 -19.62 0.74 8.70
C ARG A 285 -18.41 0.24 7.93
N LEU A 286 -17.38 1.07 7.81
CA LEU A 286 -16.14 0.70 7.15
C LEU A 286 -15.05 0.60 8.20
N CYS A 287 -14.28 -0.48 8.15
CA CYS A 287 -13.16 -0.74 9.04
C CYS A 287 -11.90 -1.07 8.24
N GLY A 288 -10.76 -0.55 8.67
CA GLY A 288 -9.48 -0.86 8.06
C GLY A 288 -8.31 -0.74 9.04
N MET A 289 -7.11 -0.82 8.48
CA MET A 289 -5.85 -0.80 9.22
C MET A 289 -5.65 0.51 10.01
N GLY A 290 -5.23 0.40 11.27
CA GLY A 290 -4.79 1.54 12.08
C GLY A 290 -3.39 2.06 11.69
N PRO A 291 -2.96 3.21 12.24
CA PRO A 291 -1.60 3.71 12.07
C PRO A 291 -0.54 2.63 12.39
N PRO A 292 0.57 2.50 11.62
CA PRO A 292 1.15 3.50 10.71
C PRO A 292 0.50 3.59 9.31
N SER A 293 -0.50 2.75 9.01
CA SER A 293 -1.32 3.00 7.82
C SER A 293 -2.12 4.30 7.98
N SER A 294 -2.13 5.10 6.92
CA SER A 294 -2.98 6.28 6.77
C SER A 294 -4.30 5.98 6.05
N GLY A 295 -4.44 4.77 5.49
CA GLY A 295 -5.48 4.43 4.53
C GLY A 295 -6.89 4.57 5.09
N ALA A 296 -7.17 3.89 6.20
CA ALA A 296 -8.51 3.89 6.79
C ALA A 296 -8.92 5.27 7.31
N VAL A 297 -8.01 6.04 7.91
CA VAL A 297 -8.31 7.42 8.37
C VAL A 297 -8.65 8.32 7.18
N ALA A 298 -7.83 8.32 6.13
CA ALA A 298 -8.06 9.15 4.95
C ALA A 298 -9.36 8.75 4.21
N LEU A 299 -9.66 7.45 4.10
CA LEU A 299 -10.92 6.98 3.54
C LEU A 299 -12.13 7.47 4.33
N GLN A 300 -12.09 7.42 5.67
CA GLN A 300 -13.18 7.94 6.51
C GLN A 300 -13.38 9.45 6.30
N GLN A 301 -12.29 10.22 6.21
CA GLN A 301 -12.38 11.65 5.92
C GLN A 301 -12.98 11.92 4.54
N MET A 302 -12.49 11.22 3.51
CA MET A 302 -12.98 11.39 2.13
C MET A 302 -14.47 11.05 2.02
N LEU A 303 -14.86 9.87 2.50
CA LEU A 303 -16.24 9.40 2.43
C LEU A 303 -17.18 10.25 3.31
N GLY A 304 -16.72 10.69 4.48
CA GLY A 304 -17.51 11.57 5.33
C GLY A 304 -17.73 12.97 4.73
N VAL A 305 -16.78 13.51 3.96
CA VAL A 305 -17.02 14.73 3.16
C VAL A 305 -18.07 14.49 2.08
N LEU A 306 -18.02 13.32 1.44
CA LEU A 306 -18.95 12.93 0.37
C LEU A 306 -20.36 12.56 0.89
N GLU A 307 -20.50 12.19 2.16
CA GLU A 307 -21.77 11.76 2.76
C GLU A 307 -22.88 12.79 2.63
N GLY A 308 -22.52 14.09 2.65
CA GLY A 308 -23.45 15.21 2.46
C GLY A 308 -23.98 15.39 1.03
N GLN A 309 -23.45 14.65 0.06
CA GLN A 309 -23.84 14.74 -1.35
C GLN A 309 -24.69 13.53 -1.77
N ASP A 310 -25.63 13.73 -2.68
CA ASP A 310 -26.40 12.64 -3.30
C ASP A 310 -25.63 12.09 -4.52
N LEU A 311 -24.59 11.29 -4.25
CA LEU A 311 -23.73 10.70 -5.28
C LEU A 311 -24.48 9.73 -6.20
N ARG A 312 -25.56 9.11 -5.69
CA ARG A 312 -26.40 8.22 -6.50
C ARG A 312 -27.12 8.99 -7.60
N ARG A 313 -27.71 10.14 -7.27
CA ARG A 313 -28.38 11.02 -8.25
C ARG A 313 -27.37 11.75 -9.13
N MET A 314 -26.22 12.12 -8.58
CA MET A 314 -25.13 12.78 -9.33
C MET A 314 -24.55 11.86 -10.41
N GLY A 315 -24.43 10.56 -10.10
CA GLY A 315 -23.83 9.57 -10.98
C GLY A 315 -22.32 9.79 -11.19
N PRO A 316 -21.66 8.88 -11.91
CA PRO A 316 -20.28 9.08 -12.35
C PRO A 316 -20.19 10.24 -13.35
N GLY A 317 -19.26 11.16 -13.12
CA GLY A 317 -19.06 12.31 -14.00
C GLY A 317 -18.24 13.43 -13.35
N THR A 318 -18.12 14.56 -14.04
CA THR A 318 -17.36 15.73 -13.60
C THR A 318 -17.66 16.18 -12.18
N ASP A 319 -18.95 16.29 -11.80
CA ASP A 319 -19.31 16.78 -10.46
C ASP A 319 -18.88 15.79 -9.37
N ALA A 320 -19.04 14.48 -9.60
CA ALA A 320 -18.57 13.48 -8.65
C ALA A 320 -17.04 13.46 -8.56
N ALA A 321 -16.35 13.59 -9.70
CA ALA A 321 -14.90 13.68 -9.74
C ALA A 321 -14.38 14.95 -9.04
N HIS A 322 -15.09 16.07 -9.16
CA HIS A 322 -14.82 17.30 -8.43
C HIS A 322 -14.91 17.07 -6.92
N TRP A 323 -16.08 16.64 -6.41
CA TRP A 323 -16.29 16.40 -4.98
C TRP A 323 -15.30 15.38 -4.40
N PHE A 324 -15.04 14.29 -5.13
CA PHE A 324 -14.08 13.27 -4.73
C PHE A 324 -12.65 13.80 -4.65
N SER A 325 -12.26 14.62 -5.61
CA SER A 325 -10.92 15.26 -5.62
C SER A 325 -10.78 16.25 -4.47
N GLU A 326 -11.78 17.08 -4.21
CA GLU A 326 -11.77 18.03 -3.11
C GLU A 326 -11.74 17.34 -1.74
N ALA A 327 -12.48 16.25 -1.57
CA ALA A 327 -12.42 15.39 -0.39
C ALA A 327 -11.02 14.79 -0.21
N GLY A 328 -10.40 14.31 -1.30
CA GLY A 328 -9.02 13.83 -1.32
C GLY A 328 -8.01 14.89 -0.88
N ARG A 329 -8.16 16.15 -1.31
CA ARG A 329 -7.29 17.26 -0.88
C ARG A 329 -7.28 17.43 0.63
N LEU A 330 -8.48 17.50 1.21
CA LEU A 330 -8.64 17.69 2.65
C LEU A 330 -8.03 16.53 3.44
N ALA A 331 -8.30 15.29 3.03
CA ALA A 331 -7.78 14.10 3.70
C ALA A 331 -6.25 13.97 3.58
N PHE A 332 -5.68 14.23 2.39
CA PHE A 332 -4.23 14.18 2.19
C PHE A 332 -3.50 15.31 2.92
N ALA A 333 -4.12 16.49 3.06
CA ALA A 333 -3.57 17.58 3.87
C ALA A 333 -3.44 17.17 5.35
N ASP A 334 -4.46 16.54 5.92
CA ASP A 334 -4.42 16.05 7.29
C ASP A 334 -3.44 14.88 7.44
N ARG A 335 -3.46 13.94 6.51
CA ARG A 335 -2.50 12.82 6.43
C ARG A 335 -1.05 13.29 6.47
N ALA A 336 -0.73 14.35 5.72
CA ALA A 336 0.63 14.89 5.65
C ALA A 336 1.15 15.39 7.00
N LEU A 337 0.26 15.91 7.86
CA LEU A 337 0.65 16.46 9.17
C LEU A 337 0.55 15.45 10.32
N TYR A 338 -0.49 14.62 10.34
CA TYR A 338 -0.88 13.89 11.55
C TYR A 338 -0.56 12.40 11.55
N LEU A 339 -0.43 11.75 10.39
CA LEU A 339 -0.34 10.30 10.30
C LEU A 339 1.11 9.85 10.22
N ALA A 340 1.53 8.97 11.13
CA ALA A 340 2.86 8.36 11.22
C ALA A 340 2.79 7.13 12.15
N ASP A 341 3.93 6.55 12.52
CA ASP A 341 3.98 5.48 13.53
C ASP A 341 3.49 5.96 14.90
N PRO A 342 2.41 5.36 15.45
CA PRO A 342 1.85 5.76 16.73
C PRO A 342 2.77 5.45 17.93
N ALA A 343 3.82 4.61 17.76
CA ALA A 343 4.82 4.40 18.79
C ALA A 343 5.75 5.62 18.98
N PHE A 344 5.81 6.53 17.99
CA PHE A 344 6.70 7.70 18.00
C PHE A 344 5.94 9.03 18.02
N ILE A 345 4.75 9.07 17.42
CA ILE A 345 3.94 10.28 17.30
C ILE A 345 2.53 10.02 17.83
N SER A 346 1.98 10.98 18.58
CA SER A 346 0.60 10.91 19.06
C SER A 346 -0.39 11.20 17.92
N VAL A 347 -0.87 10.17 17.23
CA VAL A 347 -1.84 10.29 16.14
C VAL A 347 -3.26 10.52 16.66
N PRO A 348 -3.94 11.65 16.34
CA PRO A 348 -5.28 11.96 16.84
C PRO A 348 -6.38 11.26 16.03
N VAL A 349 -6.33 9.93 15.91
CA VAL A 349 -7.27 9.13 15.09
C VAL A 349 -8.73 9.49 15.35
N ARG A 350 -9.14 9.50 16.62
CA ARG A 350 -10.53 9.83 17.02
C ARG A 350 -10.96 11.23 16.57
N GLY A 351 -10.05 12.20 16.58
CA GLY A 351 -10.35 13.55 16.12
C GLY A 351 -10.38 13.68 14.60
N LEU A 352 -9.50 12.96 13.90
CA LEU A 352 -9.45 12.98 12.43
C LEU A 352 -10.70 12.36 11.79
N ILE A 353 -11.33 11.38 12.46
CA ILE A 353 -12.57 10.74 12.00
C ILE A 353 -13.82 11.23 12.75
N ASP A 354 -13.70 12.30 13.55
CA ASP A 354 -14.84 12.88 14.24
C ASP A 354 -15.84 13.48 13.25
N ARG A 355 -17.14 13.25 13.47
CA ARG A 355 -18.19 13.65 12.54
C ARG A 355 -18.31 15.16 12.39
N ASP A 356 -18.19 15.91 13.48
CA ASP A 356 -18.31 17.36 13.43
C ASP A 356 -17.04 17.98 12.84
N TYR A 357 -15.87 17.39 13.12
CA TYR A 357 -14.64 17.75 12.42
C TYR A 357 -14.77 17.55 10.90
N ILE A 358 -15.14 16.36 10.45
CA ILE A 358 -15.33 16.07 9.01
C ILE A 358 -16.37 17.01 8.39
N ARG A 359 -17.49 17.29 9.07
CA ARG A 359 -18.49 18.25 8.59
C ARG A 359 -17.89 19.65 8.42
N SER A 360 -17.05 20.10 9.37
CA SER A 360 -16.36 21.38 9.24
C SER A 360 -15.42 21.42 8.04
N ARG A 361 -14.77 20.29 7.71
CA ARG A 361 -13.90 20.16 6.53
C ARG A 361 -14.73 20.15 5.25
N ALA A 362 -15.86 19.46 5.23
CA ALA A 362 -16.78 19.43 4.08
C ALA A 362 -17.31 20.82 3.72
N GLY A 363 -17.52 21.69 4.72
CA GLY A 363 -17.92 23.09 4.49
C GLY A 363 -16.89 23.96 3.75
N LEU A 364 -15.67 23.47 3.55
CA LEU A 364 -14.63 24.15 2.76
C LEU A 364 -14.76 23.89 1.26
N VAL A 365 -15.54 22.89 0.86
CA VAL A 365 -15.69 22.51 -0.55
C VAL A 365 -16.76 23.38 -1.22
N SER A 366 -16.38 24.04 -2.31
CA SER A 366 -17.32 24.75 -3.17
C SER A 366 -17.76 23.82 -4.30
N PRO A 367 -19.06 23.71 -4.64
CA PRO A 367 -19.53 22.81 -5.70
C PRO A 367 -18.99 23.13 -7.10
N ASP A 368 -18.54 24.38 -7.33
CA ASP A 368 -18.18 24.90 -8.65
C ASP A 368 -16.75 25.43 -8.76
N ARG A 369 -15.98 25.35 -7.68
CA ARG A 369 -14.60 25.85 -7.66
C ARG A 369 -13.69 24.96 -6.83
N SER A 370 -12.58 24.54 -7.44
CA SER A 370 -11.46 23.87 -6.78
C SER A 370 -10.84 24.78 -5.71
N MET A 371 -10.56 24.21 -4.54
CA MET A 371 -9.77 24.87 -3.50
C MET A 371 -8.27 24.89 -3.83
N GLY A 372 -7.84 24.22 -4.90
CA GLY A 372 -6.43 24.09 -5.25
C GLY A 372 -5.70 23.20 -4.25
N ARG A 373 -4.99 23.77 -3.28
CA ARG A 373 -4.27 22.99 -2.24
C ARG A 373 -4.91 23.24 -0.89
N ALA A 374 -5.35 22.17 -0.24
CA ALA A 374 -5.89 22.21 1.11
C ALA A 374 -4.77 22.38 2.14
N LYS A 375 -5.09 23.11 3.21
CA LYS A 375 -4.30 23.13 4.44
C LYS A 375 -4.81 22.04 5.40
N PRO A 376 -3.94 21.43 6.22
CA PRO A 376 -4.39 20.55 7.30
C PRO A 376 -5.35 21.31 8.21
N GLY A 377 -6.39 20.63 8.67
CA GLY A 377 -7.35 21.17 9.62
C GLY A 377 -6.87 21.02 11.07
N ASP A 378 -7.80 21.31 11.98
CA ASP A 378 -7.58 21.27 13.43
C ASP A 378 -8.52 20.23 14.09
N PRO A 379 -8.18 18.92 14.07
CA PRO A 379 -9.02 17.90 14.68
C PRO A 379 -8.98 18.02 16.21
N PRO A 380 -10.07 17.67 16.91
CA PRO A 380 -10.09 17.66 18.37
C PRO A 380 -9.03 16.70 18.94
N ASN A 381 -8.58 16.97 20.16
CA ASN A 381 -7.58 16.17 20.88
C ASN A 381 -6.20 16.09 20.20
N LYS A 382 -5.81 17.09 19.39
CA LYS A 382 -4.49 17.13 18.74
C LYS A 382 -3.35 17.54 19.68
N ARG A 383 -2.13 17.11 19.32
CA ARG A 383 -0.86 17.66 19.81
C ARG A 383 0.10 18.06 18.66
N ALA A 384 -0.43 18.47 17.50
CA ALA A 384 0.37 18.66 16.29
C ALA A 384 1.11 20.00 16.14
N GLN A 385 1.05 20.89 17.14
CA GLN A 385 1.68 22.22 17.05
C GLN A 385 3.22 22.16 16.88
N LEU A 386 3.82 21.00 17.10
CA LEU A 386 5.26 20.74 17.06
C LEU A 386 5.74 20.07 15.76
N LEU A 387 4.87 19.81 14.78
CA LEU A 387 5.21 19.03 13.58
C LEU A 387 5.06 19.86 12.30
N ALA A 388 5.85 19.53 11.28
CA ALA A 388 5.68 20.01 9.91
C ALA A 388 4.91 18.97 9.05
N PRO A 389 4.03 19.43 8.13
CA PRO A 389 3.36 18.54 7.20
C PRO A 389 4.34 18.03 6.15
N SER A 390 4.22 16.77 5.73
CA SER A 390 4.95 16.29 4.57
C SER A 390 4.22 15.21 3.78
N ASP A 391 4.21 15.39 2.47
CA ASP A 391 3.48 14.53 1.53
C ASP A 391 4.17 13.16 1.39
N GLY A 392 5.50 13.09 1.51
CA GLY A 392 6.30 11.85 1.36
C GLY A 392 6.22 11.24 -0.04
N ILE A 393 6.95 10.14 -0.25
CA ILE A 393 6.94 9.36 -1.51
C ILE A 393 6.64 7.91 -1.14
N GLU A 394 5.69 7.28 -1.83
CA GLU A 394 5.31 5.88 -1.58
C GLU A 394 4.93 5.23 -2.91
N ASN A 395 5.56 4.10 -3.24
CA ASN A 395 5.46 3.43 -4.52
C ASN A 395 5.27 1.92 -4.27
N GLY A 396 4.16 1.30 -4.68
CA GLY A 396 4.13 -0.15 -5.03
C GLY A 396 3.63 -1.07 -3.93
N THR A 397 2.88 -2.13 -4.32
CA THR A 397 2.10 -3.03 -3.43
C THR A 397 1.40 -4.16 -4.24
N SER A 398 0.84 -5.17 -3.56
CA SER A 398 -0.24 -6.08 -4.03
C SER A 398 -1.37 -6.20 -2.98
N HIS A 399 -2.59 -6.56 -3.41
CA HIS A 399 -3.75 -6.70 -2.52
C HIS A 399 -4.46 -8.05 -2.68
N ILE A 400 -4.96 -8.57 -1.56
CA ILE A 400 -5.61 -9.87 -1.43
C ILE A 400 -6.92 -9.68 -0.66
N SER A 401 -8.01 -10.18 -1.23
CA SER A 401 -9.33 -10.24 -0.59
C SER A 401 -9.78 -11.70 -0.53
N VAL A 402 -10.17 -12.18 0.65
CA VAL A 402 -10.66 -13.56 0.85
C VAL A 402 -11.87 -13.57 1.78
N VAL A 403 -12.87 -14.39 1.45
CA VAL A 403 -13.95 -14.78 2.37
C VAL A 403 -14.06 -16.29 2.38
N ASP A 404 -14.07 -16.92 3.56
CA ASP A 404 -14.20 -18.37 3.71
C ASP A 404 -15.65 -18.84 3.94
N ALA A 405 -15.83 -20.16 4.02
CA ALA A 405 -17.14 -20.80 4.16
C ALA A 405 -17.84 -20.49 5.50
N ASP A 406 -17.09 -20.07 6.52
CA ASP A 406 -17.64 -19.68 7.83
C ASP A 406 -17.99 -18.19 7.87
N GLY A 407 -17.71 -17.45 6.79
CA GLY A 407 -17.94 -16.02 6.69
C GLY A 407 -16.80 -15.17 7.25
N ASN A 408 -15.69 -15.77 7.71
CA ASN A 408 -14.51 -15.00 8.07
C ASN A 408 -13.92 -14.36 6.81
N ALA A 409 -13.31 -13.21 6.98
CA ALA A 409 -12.74 -12.48 5.85
C ALA A 409 -11.39 -11.87 6.16
N VAL A 410 -10.57 -11.77 5.11
CA VAL A 410 -9.25 -11.15 5.16
C VAL A 410 -9.16 -10.13 4.04
N ALA A 411 -8.87 -8.88 4.41
CA ALA A 411 -8.30 -7.88 3.51
C ALA A 411 -6.82 -7.74 3.87
N MET A 412 -5.92 -8.16 2.98
CA MET A 412 -4.48 -8.05 3.19
C MET A 412 -3.85 -7.24 2.07
N THR A 413 -3.05 -6.26 2.45
CA THR A 413 -2.26 -5.48 1.51
C THR A 413 -0.78 -5.67 1.86
N THR A 414 0.04 -6.07 0.89
CA THR A 414 1.44 -6.49 1.06
C THR A 414 2.34 -5.76 0.07
N THR A 415 3.61 -5.53 0.42
CA THR A 415 4.52 -4.78 -0.45
C THR A 415 5.99 -5.10 -0.21
N ILE A 416 6.82 -4.64 -1.16
CA ILE A 416 8.27 -4.44 -1.03
C ILE A 416 8.66 -2.97 -1.37
N GLU A 417 7.70 -2.05 -1.24
CA GLU A 417 7.67 -0.70 -1.82
C GLU A 417 7.74 -0.78 -3.36
N ASP A 418 8.72 -0.14 -3.99
CA ASP A 418 8.75 0.12 -5.43
C ASP A 418 8.83 -1.18 -6.23
N GLY A 419 8.58 -1.12 -7.53
CA GLY A 419 8.68 -2.30 -8.40
C GLY A 419 10.01 -3.03 -8.23
N PHE A 420 10.04 -4.26 -7.69
CA PHE A 420 11.26 -5.04 -7.36
C PHE A 420 12.08 -4.53 -6.15
N GLY A 421 11.49 -3.68 -5.31
CA GLY A 421 12.03 -3.24 -4.02
C GLY A 421 13.39 -2.53 -4.14
N SER A 422 14.34 -2.92 -3.30
CA SER A 422 15.72 -2.41 -3.33
C SER A 422 16.56 -2.89 -4.53
N ARG A 423 15.97 -3.75 -5.40
CA ARG A 423 16.65 -4.51 -6.47
C ARG A 423 17.71 -5.46 -5.93
N LEU A 424 17.68 -5.76 -4.63
CA LEU A 424 18.53 -6.75 -4.00
C LEU A 424 17.80 -8.08 -3.90
N MET A 425 18.33 -9.10 -4.57
CA MET A 425 17.90 -10.48 -4.42
C MET A 425 18.85 -11.22 -3.47
N THR A 426 18.29 -11.95 -2.52
CA THR A 426 19.04 -12.76 -1.55
C THR A 426 19.46 -14.10 -2.14
N LYS A 427 20.44 -14.79 -1.55
CA LYS A 427 20.76 -16.19 -1.93
C LYS A 427 19.61 -17.14 -1.60
N GLY A 428 18.73 -16.77 -0.67
CA GLY A 428 17.46 -17.43 -0.37
C GLY A 428 16.38 -17.30 -1.45
N GLY A 429 16.63 -16.55 -2.52
CA GLY A 429 15.78 -16.55 -3.72
C GLY A 429 14.61 -15.56 -3.70
N PHE A 430 14.66 -14.51 -2.89
CA PHE A 430 13.61 -13.49 -2.80
C PHE A 430 14.20 -12.07 -2.82
N LEU A 431 13.38 -11.09 -3.20
CA LEU A 431 13.77 -9.67 -3.24
C LEU A 431 13.54 -9.00 -1.88
N LEU A 432 14.39 -8.02 -1.55
CA LEU A 432 14.26 -7.18 -0.36
C LEU A 432 13.56 -5.86 -0.69
N ASN A 433 12.70 -5.41 0.23
CA ASN A 433 12.01 -4.12 0.16
C ASN A 433 12.97 -2.94 0.09
N ASN A 434 12.45 -1.78 -0.31
CA ASN A 434 13.09 -0.49 -0.09
C ASN A 434 12.24 0.43 0.80
N GLU A 435 11.48 -0.15 1.72
CA GLU A 435 10.37 0.51 2.41
C GLU A 435 10.76 1.74 3.23
N LEU A 436 12.04 1.86 3.65
CA LEU A 436 12.47 3.04 4.40
C LEU A 436 12.38 4.32 3.55
N THR A 437 12.24 4.23 2.23
CA THR A 437 12.02 5.39 1.37
C THR A 437 10.65 6.05 1.54
N ASP A 438 9.71 5.38 2.22
CA ASP A 438 8.43 5.98 2.63
C ASP A 438 8.60 7.02 3.74
N PHE A 439 9.72 7.01 4.47
CA PHE A 439 10.05 8.09 5.38
C PHE A 439 10.35 9.39 4.60
N ASN A 440 10.07 10.51 5.24
CA ASN A 440 10.52 11.80 4.72
C ASN A 440 12.04 11.90 4.78
N PHE A 441 12.65 12.21 3.63
CA PHE A 441 14.11 12.29 3.51
C PHE A 441 14.66 13.48 4.32
N ALA A 442 13.95 14.61 4.27
CA ALA A 442 14.22 15.74 5.15
C ALA A 442 13.57 15.46 6.52
N PRO A 443 14.37 15.40 7.62
CA PRO A 443 13.83 15.12 8.95
C PRO A 443 13.07 16.30 9.56
N GLU A 444 13.32 17.51 9.05
CA GLU A 444 12.74 18.77 9.50
C GLU A 444 12.35 19.66 8.32
N GLU A 445 11.33 20.49 8.51
CA GLU A 445 10.93 21.57 7.60
C GLU A 445 10.60 22.81 8.45
N ASP A 446 11.17 23.96 8.06
CA ASP A 446 11.07 25.22 8.81
C ASP A 446 11.42 25.10 10.31
N GLY A 447 12.44 24.30 10.62
CA GLY A 447 12.92 24.05 11.99
C GLY A 447 11.97 23.22 12.86
N LYS A 448 10.95 22.58 12.25
CA LYS A 448 10.06 21.64 12.93
C LYS A 448 10.27 20.22 12.42
N PRO A 449 10.28 19.21 13.30
CA PRO A 449 10.37 17.82 12.89
C PRO A 449 9.16 17.40 12.06
N VAL A 450 9.40 16.59 11.04
CA VAL A 450 8.35 15.92 10.27
C VAL A 450 7.88 14.68 11.04
N ALA A 451 6.56 14.43 11.06
CA ALA A 451 5.98 13.30 11.79
C ALA A 451 6.53 11.95 11.32
N ASN A 452 6.70 11.79 10.00
CA ASN A 452 7.17 10.59 9.34
C ASN A 452 8.66 10.70 8.92
N ARG A 453 9.51 11.30 9.75
CA ARG A 453 10.98 11.22 9.62
C ARG A 453 11.51 9.84 10.05
N VAL A 454 12.72 9.48 9.58
CA VAL A 454 13.44 8.25 9.97
C VAL A 454 13.81 8.30 11.46
N GLU A 455 13.49 7.24 12.20
CA GLU A 455 13.93 7.02 13.59
C GLU A 455 14.22 5.52 13.82
N PRO A 456 15.18 5.15 14.69
CA PRO A 456 15.48 3.75 15.01
C PRO A 456 14.23 2.95 15.40
N GLY A 457 14.00 1.79 14.80
CA GLY A 457 12.87 0.91 15.12
C GLY A 457 11.49 1.42 14.68
N LYS A 458 11.41 2.62 14.07
CA LYS A 458 10.15 3.19 13.58
C LYS A 458 9.69 2.52 12.31
N ARG A 459 8.37 2.41 12.14
CA ARG A 459 7.72 1.95 10.91
C ARG A 459 7.37 3.15 10.01
N PRO A 460 7.71 3.13 8.71
CA PRO A 460 7.33 4.21 7.81
C PRO A 460 5.81 4.23 7.61
N ARG A 461 5.25 5.45 7.52
CA ARG A 461 3.83 5.68 7.17
C ARG A 461 3.52 5.03 5.83
N SER A 462 2.33 4.45 5.71
CA SER A 462 1.86 3.79 4.49
C SER A 462 0.50 4.31 4.04
N SER A 463 0.19 4.21 2.74
CA SER A 463 -1.14 4.46 2.16
C SER A 463 -1.99 3.21 1.96
N MET A 464 -1.48 2.02 2.28
CA MET A 464 -2.20 0.77 2.15
C MET A 464 -3.55 0.81 2.90
N ALA A 465 -4.66 0.55 2.19
CA ALA A 465 -6.01 0.67 2.73
C ALA A 465 -6.85 -0.61 2.59
N PRO A 466 -6.41 -1.76 3.15
CA PRO A 466 -7.25 -2.95 3.24
C PRO A 466 -8.50 -2.62 4.06
N THR A 467 -9.68 -2.81 3.47
CA THR A 467 -10.95 -2.29 3.98
C THR A 467 -12.04 -3.36 3.98
N LEU A 468 -12.71 -3.50 5.12
CA LEU A 468 -13.93 -4.28 5.29
C LEU A 468 -15.13 -3.34 5.38
N VAL A 469 -16.23 -3.70 4.72
CA VAL A 469 -17.50 -2.96 4.73
C VAL A 469 -18.57 -3.83 5.35
N PHE A 470 -19.35 -3.25 6.26
CA PHE A 470 -20.46 -3.90 6.95
C PHE A 470 -21.76 -3.14 6.72
N ASP A 471 -22.85 -3.87 6.58
CA ASP A 471 -24.20 -3.30 6.49
C ASP A 471 -24.70 -2.74 7.84
N ALA A 472 -25.91 -2.18 7.83
CA ALA A 472 -26.54 -1.61 9.02
C ALA A 472 -26.80 -2.62 10.15
N PHE A 473 -26.77 -3.93 9.85
CA PHE A 473 -26.91 -5.02 10.82
C PHE A 473 -25.54 -5.58 11.25
N GLY A 474 -24.45 -4.93 10.83
CA GLY A 474 -23.08 -5.33 11.12
C GLY A 474 -22.61 -6.57 10.37
N ARG A 475 -23.35 -7.05 9.36
CA ARG A 475 -22.97 -8.21 8.55
C ARG A 475 -21.96 -7.78 7.50
N LEU A 476 -20.97 -8.64 7.23
CA LEU A 476 -19.98 -8.39 6.18
C LEU A 476 -20.70 -8.18 4.84
N TYR A 477 -20.41 -7.06 4.19
CA TYR A 477 -20.92 -6.69 2.87
C TYR A 477 -19.82 -6.78 1.81
N ALA A 478 -18.64 -6.19 2.07
CA ALA A 478 -17.55 -6.20 1.10
C ALA A 478 -16.17 -6.27 1.73
N VAL A 479 -15.22 -6.81 0.97
CA VAL A 479 -13.78 -6.83 1.23
C VAL A 479 -13.12 -6.14 0.05
N VAL A 480 -12.38 -5.04 0.28
CA VAL A 480 -11.83 -4.22 -0.79
C VAL A 480 -10.43 -3.73 -0.42
N GLY A 481 -9.56 -3.66 -1.41
CA GLY A 481 -8.29 -2.96 -1.31
C GLY A 481 -7.60 -2.90 -2.67
N SER A 482 -6.54 -2.10 -2.74
CA SER A 482 -5.77 -1.92 -3.97
C SER A 482 -4.29 -1.75 -3.64
N PRO A 483 -3.40 -2.12 -4.56
CA PRO A 483 -2.06 -1.60 -4.63
C PRO A 483 -1.99 -0.22 -5.32
N GLY A 484 -0.82 0.44 -5.25
CA GLY A 484 -0.58 1.70 -5.99
C GLY A 484 0.06 2.84 -5.18
N GLY A 485 0.87 2.55 -4.16
CA GLY A 485 1.51 3.58 -3.35
C GLY A 485 0.48 4.55 -2.75
N SER A 486 0.74 5.85 -2.83
CA SER A 486 -0.22 6.85 -2.32
C SER A 486 -1.53 6.97 -3.10
N GLN A 487 -1.66 6.39 -4.30
CA GLN A 487 -2.93 6.37 -5.04
C GLN A 487 -3.93 5.33 -4.48
N ILE A 488 -3.49 4.42 -3.60
CA ILE A 488 -4.34 3.36 -3.00
C ILE A 488 -5.61 3.93 -2.37
N ILE A 489 -5.47 5.02 -1.61
CA ILE A 489 -6.60 5.67 -0.92
C ILE A 489 -7.65 6.12 -1.94
N GLY A 490 -7.22 6.70 -3.07
CA GLY A 490 -8.10 7.10 -4.17
C GLY A 490 -8.76 5.90 -4.84
N TYR A 491 -8.01 4.85 -5.16
CA TYR A 491 -8.55 3.64 -5.79
C TYR A 491 -9.62 2.95 -4.95
N VAL A 492 -9.33 2.77 -3.65
CA VAL A 492 -10.29 2.15 -2.72
C VAL A 492 -11.48 3.07 -2.51
N GLY A 493 -11.28 4.38 -2.31
CA GLY A 493 -12.37 5.34 -2.15
C GLY A 493 -13.32 5.37 -3.35
N LYS A 494 -12.77 5.41 -4.58
CA LYS A 494 -13.54 5.37 -5.83
C LYS A 494 -14.34 4.08 -5.95
N THR A 495 -13.72 2.95 -5.63
CA THR A 495 -14.39 1.64 -5.68
C THR A 495 -15.52 1.56 -4.66
N LEU A 496 -15.33 2.10 -3.45
CA LEU A 496 -16.38 2.17 -2.43
C LEU A 496 -17.55 3.05 -2.87
N VAL A 497 -17.31 4.23 -3.48
CA VAL A 497 -18.38 5.05 -4.05
C VAL A 497 -19.13 4.29 -5.15
N ALA A 498 -18.41 3.62 -6.06
CA ALA A 498 -19.00 2.86 -7.14
C ALA A 498 -19.92 1.73 -6.64
N LEU A 499 -19.47 0.97 -5.62
CA LEU A 499 -20.25 -0.09 -4.99
C LEU A 499 -21.44 0.45 -4.18
N LEU A 500 -21.18 1.44 -3.32
CA LEU A 500 -22.12 1.84 -2.26
C LEU A 500 -23.13 2.89 -2.72
N ASP A 501 -22.73 3.81 -3.60
CA ASP A 501 -23.58 4.89 -4.11
C ASP A 501 -24.10 4.60 -5.52
N TRP A 502 -23.22 4.24 -6.45
CA TRP A 502 -23.60 4.00 -7.86
C TRP A 502 -24.15 2.61 -8.14
N LYS A 503 -24.09 1.71 -7.14
CA LYS A 503 -24.64 0.34 -7.22
C LYS A 503 -24.05 -0.49 -8.36
N MET A 504 -22.80 -0.20 -8.72
CA MET A 504 -22.05 -1.04 -9.64
C MET A 504 -21.75 -2.39 -8.99
N ASP A 505 -21.70 -3.44 -9.80
CA ASP A 505 -21.14 -4.72 -9.35
C ASP A 505 -19.62 -4.59 -9.11
N PRO A 506 -18.98 -5.51 -8.37
CA PRO A 506 -17.57 -5.36 -8.03
C PRO A 506 -16.64 -5.38 -9.25
N GLN A 507 -16.97 -6.05 -10.34
CA GLN A 507 -16.14 -6.03 -11.54
C GLN A 507 -16.24 -4.66 -12.23
N GLN A 508 -17.45 -4.14 -12.41
CA GLN A 508 -17.68 -2.78 -12.91
C GLN A 508 -16.95 -1.73 -12.07
N ALA A 509 -17.00 -1.83 -10.74
CA ALA A 509 -16.39 -0.86 -9.84
C ALA A 509 -14.85 -0.83 -9.91
N VAL A 510 -14.20 -1.99 -10.03
CA VAL A 510 -12.72 -2.05 -10.20
C VAL A 510 -12.30 -1.65 -11.61
N ASP A 511 -13.12 -1.95 -12.61
CA ASP A 511 -12.86 -1.56 -14.00
C ASP A 511 -13.07 -0.07 -14.28
N PHE A 512 -13.93 0.60 -13.49
CA PHE A 512 -14.21 2.02 -13.66
C PHE A 512 -12.93 2.87 -13.58
N GLY A 513 -12.84 3.87 -14.46
CA GLY A 513 -11.70 4.79 -14.57
C GLY A 513 -11.35 5.42 -13.23
N ASN A 514 -10.07 5.46 -12.91
CA ASN A 514 -9.58 6.03 -11.67
C ASN A 514 -9.48 7.55 -11.75
N PHE A 515 -9.74 8.22 -10.62
CA PHE A 515 -9.64 9.66 -10.49
C PHE A 515 -9.45 10.08 -9.04
N GLY A 516 -8.96 11.30 -8.80
CA GLY A 516 -8.91 11.91 -7.47
C GLY A 516 -7.78 12.92 -7.31
N SER A 517 -7.49 13.31 -6.07
CA SER A 517 -6.34 14.18 -5.74
C SER A 517 -5.68 13.77 -4.44
N ARG A 518 -4.35 13.83 -4.44
CA ARG A 518 -3.48 13.66 -3.27
C ARG A 518 -3.00 15.01 -2.72
N ASN A 519 -3.94 15.95 -2.54
CA ASN A 519 -3.68 17.37 -2.22
C ASN A 519 -2.79 18.12 -3.23
N GLY A 520 -2.88 17.73 -4.50
CA GLY A 520 -2.15 18.31 -5.63
C GLY A 520 -3.02 18.25 -6.89
N PRO A 521 -2.49 18.17 -8.10
CA PRO A 521 -3.33 18.15 -9.30
C PRO A 521 -4.38 17.03 -9.25
N THR A 522 -5.50 17.27 -9.90
CA THR A 522 -6.54 16.26 -10.07
C THR A 522 -6.04 15.25 -11.10
N GLU A 523 -5.87 14.02 -10.66
CA GLU A 523 -5.39 12.91 -11.47
C GLU A 523 -6.61 12.23 -12.08
N LEU A 524 -6.59 12.05 -13.40
CA LEU A 524 -7.59 11.28 -14.14
C LEU A 524 -6.88 10.18 -14.92
N GLU A 525 -7.49 9.01 -14.95
CA GLU A 525 -6.96 7.90 -15.71
C GLU A 525 -7.17 8.11 -17.21
N LYS A 526 -6.05 8.13 -17.93
CA LYS A 526 -5.99 8.22 -19.38
C LYS A 526 -6.55 6.95 -20.03
N GLY A 527 -7.23 7.10 -21.17
CA GLY A 527 -7.80 5.99 -21.93
C GLY A 527 -9.06 5.40 -21.30
N THR A 528 -9.69 6.12 -20.37
CA THR A 528 -10.96 5.73 -19.72
C THR A 528 -12.00 6.85 -19.83
N GLU A 529 -13.22 6.57 -19.40
CA GLU A 529 -14.30 7.56 -19.29
C GLU A 529 -13.93 8.78 -18.44
N ALA A 530 -12.98 8.65 -17.49
CA ALA A 530 -12.54 9.75 -16.64
C ALA A 530 -11.82 10.85 -17.43
N GLU A 531 -11.12 10.51 -18.51
CA GLU A 531 -10.38 11.47 -19.35
C GLU A 531 -11.30 12.55 -19.94
N ALA A 532 -12.55 12.19 -20.26
CA ALA A 532 -13.53 13.11 -20.81
C ALA A 532 -13.94 14.25 -19.84
N TRP A 533 -13.66 14.11 -18.54
CA TRP A 533 -14.02 15.11 -17.53
C TRP A 533 -13.00 16.24 -17.41
N LYS A 534 -11.83 16.11 -18.05
CA LYS A 534 -10.71 17.05 -17.94
C LYS A 534 -11.13 18.51 -18.14
N THR A 535 -11.73 18.84 -19.29
CA THR A 535 -12.06 20.23 -19.64
C THR A 535 -13.06 20.84 -18.66
N ALA A 536 -14.05 20.06 -18.20
CA ALA A 536 -15.05 20.54 -17.26
C ALA A 536 -14.48 20.72 -15.84
N LEU A 537 -13.53 19.89 -15.43
CA LEU A 537 -12.79 20.07 -14.17
C LEU A 537 -11.86 21.30 -14.25
N GLU A 538 -11.18 21.51 -15.38
CA GLU A 538 -10.37 22.72 -15.60
C GLU A 538 -11.23 24.00 -15.54
N ALA A 539 -12.46 23.96 -16.05
CA ALA A 539 -13.42 25.06 -15.93
C ALA A 539 -13.84 25.35 -14.48
N LYS A 540 -13.84 24.34 -13.60
CA LYS A 540 -13.98 24.50 -12.14
C LYS A 540 -12.67 24.90 -11.44
N GLY A 541 -11.59 25.14 -12.17
CA GLY A 541 -10.30 25.62 -11.64
C GLY A 541 -9.35 24.51 -11.16
N HIS A 542 -9.57 23.25 -11.54
CA HIS A 542 -8.63 22.18 -11.25
C HIS A 542 -7.40 22.26 -12.16
N GLU A 543 -6.18 22.13 -11.62
CA GLU A 543 -5.06 21.59 -12.40
C GLU A 543 -5.33 20.10 -12.62
N VAL A 544 -5.34 19.63 -13.87
CA VAL A 544 -5.65 18.24 -14.21
C VAL A 544 -4.45 17.55 -14.85
N ARG A 545 -4.14 16.34 -14.40
CA ARG A 545 -3.10 15.46 -14.97
C ARG A 545 -3.72 14.15 -15.45
N LEU A 546 -3.46 13.81 -16.70
CA LEU A 546 -3.80 12.50 -17.25
C LEU A 546 -2.65 11.54 -16.96
N LEU A 547 -2.96 10.45 -16.25
CA LEU A 547 -1.99 9.44 -15.81
C LEU A 547 -2.45 8.05 -16.24
N GLU A 548 -1.53 7.09 -16.35
CA GLU A 548 -1.87 5.70 -16.68
C GLU A 548 -2.54 4.95 -15.50
N MET A 549 -2.27 5.34 -14.25
CA MET A 549 -2.89 4.82 -13.01
C MET A 549 -3.02 3.29 -12.93
N THR A 550 -1.94 2.60 -12.56
CA THR A 550 -1.79 1.13 -12.64
C THR A 550 -2.36 0.35 -11.45
N SER A 551 -3.61 0.66 -11.06
CA SER A 551 -4.30 0.00 -9.94
C SER A 551 -4.33 -1.53 -10.07
N GLY A 552 -4.66 -2.20 -8.98
CA GLY A 552 -4.75 -3.66 -8.93
C GLY A 552 -5.85 -4.10 -7.98
N THR A 553 -6.94 -3.32 -7.95
CA THR A 553 -8.01 -3.45 -6.97
C THR A 553 -8.60 -4.85 -6.99
N GLN A 554 -8.75 -5.45 -5.81
CA GLN A 554 -9.53 -6.67 -5.62
C GLN A 554 -10.72 -6.34 -4.74
N ALA A 555 -11.90 -6.84 -5.11
CA ALA A 555 -13.12 -6.63 -4.38
C ALA A 555 -13.95 -7.92 -4.32
N ILE A 556 -14.48 -8.24 -3.15
CA ILE A 556 -15.48 -9.29 -2.95
C ILE A 556 -16.71 -8.64 -2.31
N VAL A 557 -17.90 -8.89 -2.85
CA VAL A 557 -19.19 -8.44 -2.32
C VAL A 557 -20.03 -9.67 -1.98
N LYS A 558 -20.55 -9.71 -0.75
CA LYS A 558 -21.49 -10.73 -0.29
C LYS A 558 -22.92 -10.35 -0.69
N THR A 559 -23.63 -11.25 -1.35
CA THR A 559 -25.04 -11.13 -1.73
C THR A 559 -25.87 -12.22 -1.05
N PRO A 560 -27.21 -12.16 -1.11
CA PRO A 560 -28.06 -13.26 -0.64
C PRO A 560 -27.80 -14.59 -1.35
N GLU A 561 -27.33 -14.56 -2.59
CA GLU A 561 -27.08 -15.73 -3.45
C GLU A 561 -25.64 -16.28 -3.35
N GLY A 562 -24.73 -15.58 -2.66
CA GLY A 562 -23.33 -15.98 -2.53
C GLY A 562 -22.38 -14.78 -2.54
N PHE A 563 -21.33 -14.86 -3.37
CA PHE A 563 -20.28 -13.86 -3.50
C PHE A 563 -20.09 -13.45 -4.95
N LEU A 564 -19.93 -12.15 -5.16
CA LEU A 564 -19.50 -11.54 -6.41
C LEU A 564 -18.08 -10.99 -6.25
N GLY A 565 -17.23 -11.21 -7.24
CA GLY A 565 -15.82 -10.86 -7.19
C GLY A 565 -15.37 -10.01 -8.37
N GLY A 566 -14.66 -8.93 -8.09
CA GLY A 566 -14.02 -8.08 -9.08
C GLY A 566 -12.50 -8.15 -8.95
N ALA A 567 -11.82 -8.33 -10.09
CA ALA A 567 -10.38 -8.20 -10.19
C ALA A 567 -10.03 -7.15 -11.25
N ASP A 568 -9.17 -6.21 -10.91
CA ASP A 568 -8.82 -5.09 -11.79
C ASP A 568 -8.09 -5.54 -13.07
N GLY A 569 -8.65 -5.16 -14.22
CA GLY A 569 -8.13 -5.51 -15.54
C GLY A 569 -6.76 -4.91 -15.87
N ARG A 570 -6.26 -3.95 -15.10
CA ARG A 570 -4.91 -3.37 -15.25
C ARG A 570 -3.80 -4.32 -14.78
N ARG A 571 -4.17 -5.40 -14.06
CA ARG A 571 -3.28 -6.49 -13.67
C ARG A 571 -3.83 -7.84 -14.15
N GLU A 572 -3.11 -8.90 -13.81
CA GLU A 572 -3.37 -10.25 -14.32
C GLU A 572 -4.39 -11.01 -13.46
N GLY A 573 -4.71 -10.47 -12.27
CA GLY A 573 -5.54 -11.09 -11.25
C GLY A 573 -6.93 -11.55 -11.69
N VAL A 574 -7.52 -12.36 -10.82
CA VAL A 574 -8.87 -12.92 -10.95
C VAL A 574 -9.52 -13.05 -9.58
N ALA A 575 -10.85 -13.03 -9.55
CA ALA A 575 -11.65 -13.39 -8.39
C ALA A 575 -12.36 -14.72 -8.67
N ILE A 576 -12.07 -15.73 -7.86
CA ILE A 576 -12.55 -17.11 -8.07
C ILE A 576 -12.99 -17.75 -6.76
N GLY A 577 -13.94 -18.67 -6.84
CA GLY A 577 -14.51 -19.36 -5.69
C GLY A 577 -15.38 -20.54 -6.12
N ASP A 578 -16.04 -21.17 -5.15
CA ASP A 578 -16.99 -22.27 -5.34
C ASP A 578 -18.37 -21.92 -4.79
#